data_AF-A0A1Y6KTI8-F1
#
_entry.id   AF-A0A1Y6KTI8-F1
#
_cell.length_a   1.000
_cell.length_b   1.000
_cell.length_c   1.000
_cell.angle_alpha   90.00
_cell.angle_beta   90.00
_cell.angle_gamma   90.00
#
_symmetry.space_group_name_H-M   'P 1'
#
loop_
_entity.id
_entity.type
_entity.pdbx_description
1 polymer ?
#
loop_
_entity_poly.entity_id
_entity_poly.type
_entity_poly.pdbx_seq_one_letter_code
_entity_poly.pdbx_strand_id
1 'polypeptide(L)'
;MKKVLLLLALGSVSVSVFAHAAPAKHAEQMLAQVDSITVYSGNNVDTQKQAFKTINKSLVPNFEKCAVYLPKGASKASTTITLSRSDDGKLSLDCIGQ
;
A
#
# COMPACT_ATOMS: atom_id res chain seq x y z
N MET A 1 1.59 -76.51 30.50
CA MET A 1 1.14 -75.38 31.34
C MET A 1 1.45 -74.10 30.57
N LYS A 2 0.50 -73.56 29.80
CA LYS A 2 -0.50 -72.51 30.14
C LYS A 2 0.11 -71.10 30.22
N LYS A 3 -0.52 -70.18 29.45
CA LYS A 3 -0.53 -68.69 29.46
C LYS A 3 0.24 -68.07 28.29
N VAL A 4 -0.37 -67.70 27.15
CA VAL A 4 -1.49 -66.76 26.85
C VAL A 4 -1.12 -65.29 27.10
N LEU A 5 -1.07 -64.55 25.97
CA LEU A 5 -1.37 -63.15 25.69
C LEU A 5 -0.94 -62.06 26.69
N LEU A 6 -0.40 -60.96 26.15
CA LEU A 6 -1.18 -59.71 25.97
C LEU A 6 -0.41 -58.70 25.12
N LEU A 7 -1.00 -58.35 23.98
CA LEU A 7 -0.66 -57.15 23.22
C LEU A 7 -0.96 -55.92 24.07
N LEU A 8 0.01 -55.03 24.23
CA LEU A 8 -0.19 -53.66 24.68
C LEU A 8 -0.05 -52.73 23.48
N ALA A 9 -1.13 -52.64 22.71
CA ALA A 9 -1.36 -51.53 21.82
C ALA A 9 -1.69 -50.31 22.69
N LEU A 10 -0.67 -49.54 23.07
CA LEU A 10 -0.91 -48.15 23.46
C LEU A 10 -0.94 -47.34 22.16
N GLY A 11 -2.15 -47.19 21.65
CA GLY A 11 -2.48 -46.10 20.75
C GLY A 11 -2.13 -44.80 21.48
N SER A 12 -0.95 -44.27 21.18
CA SER A 12 -0.65 -42.88 21.48
C SER A 12 -1.61 -42.07 20.63
N VAL A 13 -2.68 -41.61 21.28
CA VAL A 13 -3.56 -40.57 20.79
C VAL A 13 -2.63 -39.43 20.37
N SER A 14 -2.43 -39.29 19.06
CA SER A 14 -1.87 -38.09 18.48
C SER A 14 -2.86 -36.99 18.79
N VAL A 15 -2.66 -36.33 19.93
CA VAL A 15 -3.29 -35.05 20.23
C VAL A 15 -2.66 -34.09 19.25
N SER A 16 -3.26 -34.03 18.06
CA SER A 16 -3.01 -33.01 17.07
C SER A 16 -3.43 -31.70 17.72
N VAL A 17 -2.49 -31.06 18.40
CA VAL A 17 -2.60 -29.66 18.77
C VAL A 17 -2.53 -28.92 17.43
N PHE A 18 -3.69 -28.72 16.81
CA PHE A 18 -3.84 -27.68 15.82
C PHE A 18 -3.62 -26.38 16.57
N ALA A 19 -2.37 -25.93 16.60
CA ALA A 19 -2.04 -24.55 16.88
C ALA A 19 -2.94 -23.74 15.93
N HIS A 20 -3.93 -23.08 16.51
CA HIS A 20 -4.73 -22.10 15.78
C HIS A 20 -3.73 -20.97 15.49
N ALA A 21 -3.02 -21.10 14.37
CA ALA A 21 -2.29 -19.98 13.80
C ALA A 21 -3.32 -18.85 13.76
N ALA A 22 -3.05 -17.77 14.51
CA ALA A 22 -3.88 -16.60 14.48
C ALA A 22 -4.18 -16.29 13.01
N PRO A 23 -5.44 -16.04 12.63
CA PRO A 23 -5.80 -15.82 11.24
C PRO A 23 -4.79 -14.83 10.68
N ALA A 24 -4.02 -15.27 9.68
CA ALA A 24 -2.99 -14.44 9.09
C ALA A 24 -3.69 -13.13 8.74
N LYS A 25 -3.32 -12.02 9.43
CA LYS A 25 -3.92 -10.71 9.18
C LYS A 25 -3.91 -10.56 7.66
N HIS A 26 -5.09 -10.51 7.05
CA HIS A 26 -5.19 -10.50 5.61
C HIS A 26 -4.45 -9.26 5.14
N ALA A 27 -3.22 -9.46 4.68
CA ALA A 27 -2.40 -8.41 4.09
C ALA A 27 -2.93 -8.25 2.67
N GLU A 28 -4.16 -7.75 2.57
CA GLU A 28 -4.76 -7.48 1.27
C GLU A 28 -3.91 -6.44 0.55
N GLN A 29 -3.93 -6.51 -0.77
CA GLN A 29 -3.36 -5.44 -1.58
C GLN A 29 -4.19 -4.17 -1.37
N MET A 30 -3.53 -3.01 -1.32
CA MET A 30 -4.20 -1.73 -1.17
C MET A 30 -3.73 -0.77 -2.27
N LEU A 31 -4.65 0.09 -2.73
CA LEU A 31 -4.36 1.14 -3.71
C LEU A 31 -4.83 2.48 -3.16
N ALA A 32 -3.92 3.43 -3.02
CA ALA A 32 -4.24 4.83 -2.77
C ALA A 32 -3.98 5.64 -4.04
N GLN A 33 -4.96 6.43 -4.48
CA GLN A 33 -4.83 7.32 -5.63
C GLN A 33 -4.88 8.77 -5.18
N VAL A 34 -4.02 9.61 -5.76
CA VAL A 34 -4.14 11.06 -5.63
C VAL A 34 -5.28 11.52 -6.55
N ASP A 35 -6.26 12.22 -6.01
CA ASP A 35 -7.39 12.76 -6.78
C ASP A 35 -7.04 14.10 -7.44
N SER A 36 -6.43 15.00 -6.67
CA SER A 36 -6.00 16.31 -7.13
C SER A 36 -4.80 16.83 -6.33
N ILE A 37 -4.03 17.72 -6.95
CA ILE A 37 -2.94 18.47 -6.34
C ILE A 37 -3.22 19.96 -6.54
N THR A 38 -3.32 20.69 -5.45
CA THR A 38 -3.52 22.14 -5.46
C THR A 38 -2.18 22.84 -5.35
N VAL A 39 -1.87 23.71 -6.31
CA VAL A 39 -0.63 24.47 -6.39
C VAL A 39 -0.89 25.93 -6.01
N TYR A 40 -0.09 26.42 -5.08
CA TYR A 40 -0.06 27.82 -4.65
C TYR A 40 1.25 28.47 -5.12
N SER A 41 1.23 29.77 -5.39
CA SER A 41 2.43 30.48 -5.87
C SER A 41 2.44 31.95 -5.44
N GLY A 42 3.61 32.44 -5.04
CA GLY A 42 3.82 33.83 -4.66
C GLY A 42 4.57 33.95 -3.33
N ASN A 43 4.62 35.17 -2.78
CA ASN A 43 5.40 35.45 -1.58
C ASN A 43 4.76 34.94 -0.28
N ASN A 44 3.44 34.68 -0.27
CA ASN A 44 2.68 34.33 0.95
C ASN A 44 1.83 33.06 0.75
N VAL A 45 2.43 32.00 0.19
CA VAL A 45 1.72 30.75 -0.16
C VAL A 45 0.95 30.14 1.01
N ASP A 46 1.47 30.24 2.25
CA ASP A 46 0.85 29.64 3.45
C ASP A 46 -0.47 30.33 3.84
N THR A 47 -0.69 31.56 3.38
CA THR A 47 -1.88 32.36 3.69
C THR A 47 -2.83 32.53 2.49
N GLN A 48 -2.45 31.99 1.32
CA GLN A 48 -3.25 32.12 0.12
C GLN A 48 -4.52 31.27 0.22
N LYS A 49 -5.67 31.92 0.05
CA LYS A 49 -6.98 31.24 -0.01
C LYS A 49 -7.31 30.71 -1.41
N GLN A 50 -6.69 31.29 -2.44
CA GLN A 50 -6.94 30.94 -3.83
C GLN A 50 -5.74 30.20 -4.40
N ALA A 51 -6.03 29.04 -4.99
CA ALA A 51 -5.02 28.26 -5.70
C ALA A 51 -4.59 28.99 -6.97
N PHE A 52 -3.29 28.93 -7.27
CA PHE A 52 -2.77 29.35 -8.57
C PHE A 52 -3.23 28.37 -9.66
N LYS A 53 -3.19 27.07 -9.36
CA LYS A 53 -3.60 26.00 -10.28
C LYS A 53 -4.04 24.76 -9.50
N THR A 54 -5.06 24.07 -9.98
CA THR A 54 -5.38 22.71 -9.53
C THR A 54 -4.98 21.76 -10.65
N ILE A 55 -4.26 20.69 -10.31
CA ILE A 55 -3.90 19.62 -11.24
C ILE A 55 -4.68 18.36 -10.83
N ASN A 56 -5.31 17.73 -11.80
CA ASN A 56 -6.10 16.51 -11.63
C ASN A 56 -6.00 15.63 -12.88
N LYS A 57 -6.66 14.48 -12.83
CA LYS A 57 -6.69 13.47 -13.91
C LYS A 57 -7.12 14.03 -15.27
N SER A 58 -7.97 15.06 -15.31
CA SER A 58 -8.43 15.67 -16.55
C SER A 58 -7.42 16.64 -17.18
N LEU A 59 -6.45 17.13 -16.40
CA LEU A 59 -5.52 18.20 -16.78
C LEU A 59 -4.10 17.69 -17.09
N VAL A 60 -3.72 16.52 -16.57
CA VAL A 60 -2.40 15.93 -16.79
C VAL A 60 -2.56 14.46 -17.20
N PRO A 61 -2.12 14.08 -18.42
CA PRO A 61 -2.07 12.68 -18.83
C PRO A 61 -1.18 11.87 -17.88
N ASN A 62 -1.55 10.63 -17.58
CA ASN A 62 -0.85 9.74 -16.65
C ASN A 62 -0.93 10.13 -15.16
N PHE A 63 -1.80 11.06 -14.75
CA PHE A 63 -2.00 11.39 -13.33
C PHE A 63 -2.50 10.19 -12.51
N GLU A 64 -3.17 9.22 -13.15
CA GLU A 64 -3.50 7.93 -12.58
C GLU A 64 -2.27 7.11 -12.13
N LYS A 65 -1.07 7.45 -12.62
CA LYS A 65 0.21 6.90 -12.14
C LYS A 65 0.69 7.56 -10.84
N CYS A 66 0.08 8.67 -10.41
CA CYS A 66 0.19 9.20 -9.05
C CYS A 66 -0.64 8.34 -8.09
N ALA A 67 -0.30 7.06 -8.01
CA ALA A 67 -0.93 6.09 -7.14
C ALA A 67 0.14 5.32 -6.37
N VAL A 68 -0.22 4.91 -5.16
CA VAL A 68 0.62 4.08 -4.30
C VAL A 68 -0.04 2.72 -4.19
N TYR A 69 0.58 1.72 -4.81
CA TYR A 69 0.17 0.33 -4.68
C TYR A 69 0.96 -0.31 -3.53
N LEU A 70 0.25 -0.80 -2.51
CA LEU A 70 0.83 -1.59 -1.42
C LEU A 70 0.62 -3.08 -1.72
N PRO A 71 1.68 -3.81 -2.09
CA PRO A 71 1.56 -5.24 -2.36
C PRO A 71 1.15 -6.01 -1.11
N LYS A 72 0.47 -7.14 -1.33
CA LYS A 72 0.16 -8.09 -0.27
C LYS A 72 1.42 -8.48 0.51
N GLY A 73 1.37 -8.32 1.82
CA GLY A 73 2.45 -8.67 2.74
C GLY A 73 3.54 -7.61 2.89
N ALA A 74 3.50 -6.53 2.12
CA ALA A 74 4.37 -5.38 2.34
C ALA A 74 3.84 -4.52 3.50
N SER A 75 4.75 -3.97 4.31
CA SER A 75 4.40 -3.07 5.41
C SER A 75 4.29 -1.61 4.99
N LYS A 76 4.82 -1.25 3.82
CA LYS A 76 4.84 0.11 3.30
C LYS A 76 4.99 0.14 1.78
N ALA A 77 4.44 1.18 1.18
CA ALA A 77 4.65 1.58 -0.20
C ALA A 77 4.66 3.11 -0.27
N SER A 78 5.35 3.67 -1.24
CA SER A 78 5.48 5.12 -1.41
C SER A 78 5.66 5.46 -2.88
N THR A 79 5.18 6.63 -3.29
CA THR A 79 5.46 7.24 -4.58
C THR A 79 6.12 8.59 -4.36
N THR A 80 6.89 9.06 -5.35
CA THR A 80 7.47 10.40 -5.34
C THR A 80 6.74 11.27 -6.34
N ILE A 81 6.26 12.42 -5.89
CA ILE A 81 5.64 13.45 -6.72
C ILE A 81 6.67 14.55 -6.91
N THR A 82 7.08 14.77 -8.15
CA THR A 82 8.03 15.82 -8.52
C THR A 82 7.29 16.98 -9.16
N LEU A 83 7.43 18.18 -8.58
CA LEU A 83 6.98 19.42 -9.18
C LEU A 83 8.18 20.16 -9.76
N SER A 84 8.15 20.38 -11.07
CA SER A 84 9.21 21.09 -11.79
C SER A 84 8.65 22.35 -12.44
N ARG A 85 9.53 23.35 -12.60
CA ARG A 85 9.27 24.57 -13.35
C ARG A 85 10.34 24.68 -14.43
N SER A 86 9.93 24.78 -15.68
CA SER A 86 10.84 25.07 -16.81
C SER A 86 11.21 26.55 -16.85
N ASP A 87 12.23 26.89 -17.65
CA ASP A 87 12.73 28.25 -17.80
C ASP A 87 11.68 29.23 -18.36
N ASP A 88 10.69 28.72 -19.11
CA ASP A 88 9.54 29.48 -19.59
C ASP A 88 8.41 29.65 -18.53
N GLY A 89 8.67 29.21 -17.30
CA GLY A 89 7.75 29.33 -16.16
C GLY A 89 6.61 28.32 -16.14
N LYS A 90 6.54 27.39 -17.10
CA LYS A 90 5.50 26.34 -17.09
C LYS A 90 5.76 25.34 -15.96
N LEU A 91 4.68 24.93 -15.30
CA LEU A 91 4.71 23.92 -14.25
C LEU A 91 4.38 22.54 -14.84
N SER A 92 5.17 21.53 -14.49
CA SER A 92 4.91 20.13 -14.77
C SER A 92 4.92 19.30 -13.48
N LEU A 93 4.05 18.30 -13.42
CA LEU A 93 4.06 17.28 -12.38
C LEU A 93 4.43 15.95 -12.99
N ASP A 94 5.31 15.22 -12.30
CA ASP A 94 5.66 13.84 -12.63
C ASP A 94 5.50 12.95 -11.39
N CYS A 95 4.96 11.76 -11.60
CA CYS A 95 4.76 10.75 -10.58
C CYS A 95 5.43 9.47 -11.04
N ILE A 96 6.58 9.16 -10.43
CA ILE A 96 7.30 7.93 -10.72
C ILE A 96 6.74 6.86 -9.79
N GLY A 97 5.83 6.04 -10.34
CA GLY A 97 5.49 4.76 -9.75
C GLY A 97 6.72 3.84 -9.84
N GLN A 98 7.12 3.25 -8.71
CA GLN A 98 8.06 2.13 -8.73
C GLN A 98 7.44 0.92 -9.45
#